data_AF-A0A0H4CAB6-F1
#
_entry.id   AF-A0A0H4CAB6-F1
#
_cell.length_a   1.000
_cell.length_b   1.000
_cell.length_c   1.000
_cell.angle_alpha   90.00
_cell.angle_beta   90.00
_cell.angle_gamma   90.00
#
_symmetry.space_group_name_H-M   'P 1'
#
loop_
_entity.id
_entity.type
_entity.pdbx_description
1 polymer ?
#
loop_
_entity_poly.entity_id
_entity_poly.type
_entity_poly.pdbx_seq_one_letter_code
_entity_poly.pdbx_strand_id
1 'polypeptide(L)'
;MYTNDCHTDNGYQKWQWIPRGTGKVILRNIATDRCLDSGGESVYTSTCTVNNHHLQWLYRDHHSGSLELKNVATGRCLLADVHSGVKTVECTDVNYDWSPTVVSE
;
A
#
# COMPACT_ATOMS: atom_id res chain seq x y z
N MET A 1 2.31 3.37 -10.72
CA MET A 1 2.83 2.10 -10.14
C MET A 1 2.27 0.94 -10.95
N TYR A 2 3.01 -0.16 -11.11
CA TYR A 2 2.55 -1.33 -11.87
C TYR A 2 2.65 -2.60 -11.03
N THR A 3 1.91 -3.63 -11.42
CA THR A 3 1.97 -4.98 -10.84
C THR A 3 2.74 -5.90 -11.77
N ASN A 4 3.40 -6.93 -11.22
CA ASN A 4 4.11 -7.99 -11.92
C ASN A 4 4.03 -9.26 -11.06
N ASP A 5 4.44 -10.39 -11.62
CA ASP A 5 4.59 -11.64 -10.87
C ASP A 5 5.48 -11.46 -9.64
N CYS A 6 5.17 -12.18 -8.57
CA CYS A 6 5.88 -12.09 -7.30
C CYS A 6 7.22 -12.83 -7.36
N HIS A 7 8.31 -12.13 -7.06
CA HIS A 7 9.65 -12.66 -6.96
C HIS A 7 10.24 -12.37 -5.58
N THR A 8 10.52 -13.41 -4.80
CA THR A 8 10.94 -13.29 -3.39
C THR A 8 12.32 -12.68 -3.21
N ASP A 9 13.15 -12.63 -4.24
CA ASP A 9 14.47 -12.01 -4.28
C ASP A 9 14.44 -10.56 -4.82
N ASN A 10 13.30 -10.08 -5.31
CA ASN A 10 13.16 -8.74 -5.87
C ASN A 10 12.84 -7.69 -4.80
N GLY A 11 13.85 -6.93 -4.38
CA GLY A 11 13.70 -5.85 -3.40
C GLY A 11 12.69 -4.75 -3.79
N TYR A 12 12.40 -4.56 -5.09
CA TYR A 12 11.39 -3.59 -5.54
C TYR A 12 9.96 -4.03 -5.23
N GLN A 13 9.74 -5.30 -4.94
CA GLN A 13 8.43 -5.86 -4.57
C GLN A 13 8.29 -6.04 -3.05
N LYS A 14 9.35 -5.77 -2.28
CA LYS A 14 9.34 -5.84 -0.81
C LYS A 14 9.02 -4.48 -0.20
N TRP A 15 8.08 -4.48 0.74
CA TRP A 15 7.62 -3.29 1.44
C TRP A 15 7.74 -3.48 2.94
N GLN A 16 8.53 -2.62 3.58
CA GLN A 16 8.62 -2.55 5.03
C GLN A 16 7.40 -1.81 5.59
N TRP A 17 6.76 -2.43 6.57
CA TRP A 17 5.68 -1.86 7.34
C TRP A 17 6.25 -1.05 8.51
N ILE A 18 6.06 0.26 8.50
CA ILE A 18 6.52 1.14 9.58
C ILE A 18 5.30 1.71 10.32
N PRO A 19 4.96 1.20 11.52
CA PRO A 19 3.75 1.60 12.25
C PRO A 19 3.69 3.10 12.62
N ARG A 20 2.51 3.70 12.58
CA ARG A 20 2.26 5.12 12.91
C ARG A 20 1.05 5.28 13.83
N GLY A 21 1.21 4.84 15.08
CA GLY A 21 0.10 4.79 16.02
C GLY A 21 -0.94 3.74 15.62
N THR A 22 -2.10 3.78 16.27
CA THR A 22 -3.11 2.71 16.14
C THR A 22 -3.64 2.59 14.72
N GLY A 23 -3.46 1.41 14.13
CA GLY A 23 -4.04 1.02 12.83
C GLY A 23 -3.48 1.74 11.60
N LYS A 24 -2.38 2.50 11.72
CA LYS A 24 -1.75 3.19 10.58
C LYS A 24 -0.34 2.68 10.31
N VAL A 25 0.04 2.69 9.04
CA VAL A 25 1.36 2.28 8.57
C VAL A 25 1.88 3.23 7.48
N ILE A 26 3.21 3.36 7.42
CA ILE A 26 3.92 3.83 6.23
C ILE A 26 4.56 2.61 5.56
N LEU A 27 4.32 2.43 4.27
CA LEU A 27 4.89 1.34 3.47
C LEU A 27 6.14 1.85 2.74
N ARG A 28 7.33 1.45 3.19
CA ARG A 28 8.62 1.83 2.57
C ARG A 28 9.11 0.71 1.67
N ASN A 29 9.41 1.03 0.42
CA ASN A 29 10.00 0.10 -0.52
C ASN A 29 11.45 -0.21 -0.14
N ILE A 30 11.81 -1.49 -0.06
CA ILE A 30 13.15 -1.92 0.39
C ILE A 30 14.24 -1.51 -0.61
N ALA A 31 14.00 -1.63 -1.92
CA ALA A 31 15.03 -1.32 -2.92
C ALA A 31 15.29 0.18 -3.12
N THR A 32 14.31 1.04 -2.85
CA THR A 32 14.40 2.47 -3.19
C THR A 32 14.37 3.43 -2.01
N ASP A 33 14.07 2.93 -0.80
CA ASP A 33 13.85 3.75 0.40
C ASP A 33 12.74 4.81 0.26
N ARG A 34 11.87 4.67 -0.76
CA ARG A 34 10.72 5.56 -0.99
C ARG A 34 9.45 4.97 -0.38
N CYS A 35 8.53 5.85 0.01
CA CYS A 35 7.29 5.47 0.65
C CYS A 35 6.12 5.50 -0.32
N LEU A 36 5.18 4.56 -0.17
CA LEU A 36 3.94 4.52 -0.94
C LEU A 36 3.08 5.76 -0.62
N ASP A 37 2.73 6.48 -1.68
CA ASP A 37 2.02 7.75 -1.64
C ASP A 37 0.80 7.68 -2.57
N SER A 38 -0.22 8.49 -2.28
CA SER A 38 -1.33 8.69 -3.19
C SER A 38 -1.93 10.10 -3.12
N GLY A 39 -2.42 10.55 -4.27
CA GLY A 39 -3.15 11.80 -4.42
C GLY A 39 -4.27 11.64 -5.44
N GLY A 40 -5.52 11.84 -5.02
CA GLY A 40 -6.68 11.45 -5.82
C GLY A 40 -6.62 9.95 -6.13
N GLU A 41 -6.75 9.59 -7.40
CA GLU A 41 -6.70 8.21 -7.89
C GLU A 41 -5.27 7.68 -8.15
N SER A 42 -4.28 8.57 -8.14
CA SER A 42 -2.90 8.23 -8.49
C SER A 42 -2.15 7.60 -7.32
N VAL A 43 -1.40 6.54 -7.61
CA VAL A 43 -0.48 5.88 -6.66
C VAL A 43 0.94 5.89 -7.20
N TYR A 44 1.86 6.35 -6.36
CA TYR A 44 3.26 6.55 -6.68
C TYR A 44 4.13 6.36 -5.42
N THR A 45 5.43 6.61 -5.54
CA THR A 45 6.33 6.64 -4.38
C THR A 45 6.89 8.04 -4.19
N SER A 46 7.08 8.44 -2.94
CA SER A 46 7.61 9.74 -2.53
C SER A 46 8.70 9.58 -1.46
N THR A 47 9.43 10.66 -1.18
CA THR A 47 10.33 10.70 -0.03
C THR A 47 9.55 10.46 1.26
N CYS A 48 10.03 9.53 2.08
CA CYS A 48 9.39 9.18 3.34
C CYS A 48 9.39 10.36 4.33
N THR A 49 8.21 10.83 4.72
CA THR A 49 8.03 11.88 5.74
C THR A 49 6.93 11.48 6.72
N VAL A 50 7.22 11.56 8.02
CA VAL A 50 6.31 10.99 9.05
C VAL A 50 5.02 11.79 9.22
N ASN A 51 5.06 13.11 8.97
CA ASN A 51 3.92 14.01 9.18
C ASN A 51 3.04 14.18 7.93
N ASN A 52 3.35 13.50 6.83
CA ASN A 52 2.53 13.57 5.62
C ASN A 52 1.46 12.47 5.63
N HIS A 53 0.19 12.87 5.75
CA HIS A 53 -0.95 11.94 5.77
C HIS A 53 -1.15 11.20 4.44
N HIS A 54 -0.65 11.71 3.31
CA HIS A 54 -0.71 11.01 2.03
C HIS A 54 0.18 9.76 2.00
N LEU A 55 1.18 9.68 2.88
CA LEU A 55 2.07 8.52 3.04
C LEU A 55 1.56 7.51 4.07
N GLN A 56 0.50 7.85 4.81
CA GLN A 56 -0.04 7.01 5.87
C GLN A 56 -1.26 6.25 5.36
N TRP A 57 -1.29 4.96 5.67
CA TRP A 57 -2.36 4.04 5.28
C TRP A 57 -2.96 3.45 6.54
N LEU A 58 -4.28 3.61 6.73
CA LEU A 58 -5.04 2.80 7.66
C LEU A 58 -5.09 1.39 7.11
N TYR A 59 -4.77 0.40 7.94
CA TYR A 59 -4.89 -1.00 7.56
C TYR A 59 -5.99 -1.67 8.37
N ARG A 60 -6.78 -2.52 7.71
CA ARG A 60 -7.84 -3.31 8.35
C ARG A 60 -7.77 -4.74 7.84
N ASP A 61 -7.64 -5.68 8.76
CA ASP A 61 -7.77 -7.10 8.46
C ASP A 61 -9.25 -7.47 8.35
N HIS A 62 -9.60 -8.20 7.30
CA HIS A 62 -10.91 -8.81 7.12
C HIS A 62 -10.89 -10.27 7.61
N HIS A 63 -12.04 -10.79 8.02
CA HIS A 63 -12.16 -12.18 8.52
C HIS A 63 -11.73 -13.26 7.50
N SER A 64 -11.67 -12.91 6.21
CA SER A 64 -11.16 -13.73 5.11
C SER A 64 -9.63 -13.83 5.05
N GLY A 65 -8.89 -13.09 5.89
CA GLY A 65 -7.43 -12.99 5.83
C GLY A 65 -6.92 -11.99 4.79
N SER A 66 -7.83 -11.21 4.18
CA SER A 66 -7.48 -10.10 3.31
C SER A 66 -7.29 -8.80 4.09
N LEU A 67 -6.57 -7.86 3.48
CA LEU A 67 -6.14 -6.61 4.07
C LEU A 67 -6.63 -5.42 3.22
N GLU A 68 -7.35 -4.50 3.83
CA GLU A 68 -7.66 -3.19 3.24
C GLU A 68 -6.56 -2.19 3.60
N LEU A 69 -6.14 -1.36 2.63
CA LEU A 69 -5.26 -0.22 2.85
C LEU A 69 -5.96 1.07 2.41
N LYS A 70 -6.35 1.91 3.36
CA LYS A 70 -7.04 3.18 3.13
C LYS A 70 -6.11 4.35 3.37
N ASN A 71 -5.93 5.22 2.39
CA ASN A 71 -5.09 6.40 2.53
C ASN A 71 -5.69 7.38 3.56
N VAL A 72 -4.87 7.88 4.49
CA VAL A 72 -5.32 8.77 5.57
C VAL A 72 -5.70 10.15 5.06
N ALA A 73 -5.01 10.67 4.03
CA ALA A 73 -5.30 12.01 3.51
C ALA A 73 -6.52 12.04 2.57
N THR A 74 -6.61 11.07 1.65
CA THR A 74 -7.66 11.07 0.62
C THR A 74 -8.91 10.28 1.03
N GLY A 75 -8.79 9.37 2.00
CA GLY A 75 -9.89 8.49 2.38
C GLY A 75 -10.21 7.42 1.32
N ARG A 76 -9.35 7.20 0.34
CA ARG A 76 -9.52 6.21 -0.74
C ARG A 76 -8.75 4.93 -0.46
N CYS A 77 -9.24 3.81 -0.99
CA CYS A 77 -8.68 2.48 -0.77
C CYS A 77 -7.73 2.07 -1.90
N LEU A 78 -6.61 1.44 -1.55
CA LEU A 78 -5.61 0.96 -2.50
C LEU A 78 -6.14 -0.27 -3.23
N LEU A 79 -6.13 -0.24 -4.56
CA LEU A 79 -6.58 -1.32 -5.42
C LEU A 79 -5.50 -1.67 -6.43
N ALA A 80 -5.18 -2.97 -6.53
CA ALA A 80 -4.45 -3.51 -7.67
C ALA A 80 -5.45 -3.97 -8.72
N ASP A 81 -5.32 -3.42 -9.92
CA ASP A 81 -6.04 -3.83 -11.10
C ASP A 81 -5.05 -4.46 -12.09
N VAL A 82 -5.37 -5.65 -12.57
CA VAL A 82 -4.48 -6.42 -13.45
C VAL A 82 -4.23 -5.75 -14.81
N HIS A 83 -5.03 -4.76 -15.21
CA HIS A 83 -4.90 -4.04 -16.48
C HIS A 83 -4.31 -2.63 -16.32
N SER A 84 -4.57 -1.97 -15.19
CA SER A 84 -4.23 -0.56 -14.94
C SER A 84 -3.19 -0.36 -13.82
N GLY A 85 -2.68 -1.45 -13.24
CA GLY A 85 -1.67 -1.41 -12.20
C GLY A 85 -2.27 -1.05 -10.85
N VAL A 86 -1.58 -0.21 -10.08
CA VAL A 86 -2.03 0.17 -8.73
C VAL A 86 -2.62 1.58 -8.74
N LYS A 87 -3.84 1.71 -8.20
CA LYS A 87 -4.57 2.98 -8.07
C LYS A 87 -5.28 3.07 -6.72
N THR A 88 -5.93 4.19 -6.44
CA THR A 88 -6.90 4.26 -5.34
C THR A 88 -8.32 4.43 -5.86
N VAL A 89 -9.28 3.86 -5.15
CA VAL A 89 -10.71 3.88 -5.46
C VAL A 89 -11.53 4.27 -4.24
N GLU A 90 -12.83 4.49 -4.42
CA GLU A 90 -13.75 4.56 -3.28
C GLU A 90 -13.77 3.21 -2.56
N CYS A 91 -13.84 3.22 -1.22
CA CYS A 91 -13.76 2.01 -0.39
C CYS A 91 -15.04 1.14 -0.43
N THR A 92 -15.79 1.20 -1.52
CA THR A 92 -17.05 0.46 -1.77
C THR A 92 -16.90 -0.59 -2.86
N ASP A 93 -15.81 -0.56 -3.62
CA ASP A 93 -15.58 -1.47 -4.74
C ASP A 93 -15.24 -2.90 -4.30
N VAL A 94 -15.45 -3.88 -5.17
CA VAL A 94 -14.95 -5.25 -4.95
C VAL A 94 -13.50 -5.32 -5.45
N ASN A 95 -12.61 -6.04 -4.75
CA ASN A 95 -11.18 -6.29 -5.09
C ASN A 95 -10.10 -5.31 -4.56
N TYR A 96 -10.34 -4.56 -3.48
CA TYR A 96 -9.25 -3.85 -2.74
C TYR A 96 -8.63 -4.70 -1.61
N ASP A 97 -8.93 -6.00 -1.60
CA ASP A 97 -8.48 -6.97 -0.62
C ASP A 97 -7.07 -7.50 -0.97
N TRP A 98 -6.07 -7.09 -0.20
CA TRP A 98 -4.68 -7.52 -0.39
C TRP A 98 -4.38 -8.78 0.42
N SER A 99 -3.64 -9.73 -0.15
CA SER A 99 -3.10 -10.89 0.56
C SER A 99 -1.58 -10.77 0.64
N PRO A 100 -1.03 -10.09 1.67
CA PRO A 100 0.41 -9.92 1.78
C PRO A 100 1.08 -11.26 2.11
N THR A 101 2.08 -11.65 1.32
CA THR A 101 2.98 -12.75 1.68
C THR A 101 4.11 -12.19 2.53
N VAL A 102 4.19 -12.60 3.79
CA VAL A 102 5.31 -12.27 4.67
C VAL A 102 6.56 -12.99 4.17
N VAL A 103 7.55 -12.24 3.74
CA VAL A 103 8.89 -12.75 3.40
C VAL A 103 9.84 -12.41 4.55
N SER A 104 10.50 -13.40 5.14
CA SER A 104 11.58 -13.17 6.09
C SER A 104 12.78 -12.56 5.37
N GLU A 105 13.47 -11.63 6.05
CA GLU A 105 14.75 -11.07 5.58
C GLU A 105 15.84 -12.13 5.46
#